data_AF-A0ABD2QHY2-F1
#
_entry.id   AF-A0ABD2QHY2-F1
#
_cell.length_a   1.000
_cell.length_b   1.000
_cell.length_c   1.000
_cell.angle_alpha   90.00
_cell.angle_beta   90.00
_cell.angle_gamma   90.00
#
_symmetry.space_group_name_H-M   'P 1'
#
loop_
_entity.id
_entity.type
_entity.pdbx_description
1 polymer ?
#
loop_
_entity_poly.entity_id
_entity_poly.type
_entity_poly.pdbx_seq_one_letter_code
_entity_poly.pdbx_strand_id
1 'polypeptide(L)'
;MFHLEVPVIDQIDEFDSTYTRGSPELMGDIVSYDLTFRWRLEDHLNVTNVKTPVLSGAAFAVKKEPFFRFGAFDPGMDIWGGENIELSFRAWLCGGSIEIVPESHIGHIFKSTHTYTFPAGKYKTVLKNLKRVALVWFLHNASHEKALEHLSNFYQALPQASLYQSGDLAERRLLLKQLNCSSFDYFFERSGSRLIQQSPVDAQARRKALFDIDAVD
;
A
#
# COMPACT_ATOMS: atom_id res chain seq x y z
N MET A 1 10.68 17.26 3.94
CA MET A 1 10.69 15.99 3.19
C MET A 1 9.82 15.01 3.95
N PHE A 2 8.95 14.28 3.26
CA PHE A 2 8.11 13.24 3.86
C PHE A 2 8.91 11.94 3.87
N HIS A 3 9.38 11.55 5.04
CA HIS A 3 10.33 10.46 5.20
C HIS A 3 9.81 9.55 6.31
N LEU A 4 9.69 8.27 5.98
CA LEU A 4 9.17 7.23 6.86
C LEU A 4 10.33 6.28 7.21
N GLU A 5 10.60 6.16 8.49
CA GLU A 5 11.63 5.26 9.03
C GLU A 5 10.96 4.02 9.62
N VAL A 6 11.41 2.84 9.25
CA VAL A 6 10.83 1.56 9.67
C VAL A 6 11.90 0.77 10.42
N PRO A 7 11.63 0.25 11.62
CA PRO A 7 12.58 -0.65 12.28
C PRO A 7 12.59 -2.02 11.60
N VAL A 8 13.67 -2.77 11.79
CA VAL A 8 13.66 -4.21 11.53
C VAL A 8 12.62 -4.85 12.45
N ILE A 9 11.70 -5.60 11.85
CA ILE A 9 10.63 -6.27 12.60
C ILE A 9 11.14 -7.64 13.01
N ASP A 10 11.37 -7.79 14.31
CA ASP A 10 11.71 -9.07 14.93
C ASP A 10 10.42 -9.84 15.24
N GLN A 11 10.50 -11.16 15.25
CA GLN A 11 9.34 -12.02 15.50
C GLN A 11 9.32 -12.45 16.96
N ILE A 12 8.17 -12.28 17.60
CA ILE A 12 7.85 -12.90 18.89
C ILE A 12 6.80 -13.98 18.59
N ASP A 13 7.09 -15.23 18.92
CA ASP A 13 6.15 -16.34 18.74
C ASP A 13 4.87 -16.12 19.58
N GLU A 14 3.71 -16.43 18.98
CA GLU A 14 2.42 -16.14 19.63
C GLU A 14 2.08 -17.09 20.79
N PHE A 15 2.72 -18.25 20.88
CA PHE A 15 2.41 -19.29 21.86
C PHE A 15 3.45 -19.38 22.98
N ASP A 16 4.73 -19.31 22.64
CA ASP A 16 5.82 -19.48 23.61
C ASP A 16 6.64 -18.20 23.87
N SER A 17 6.33 -17.11 23.17
CA SER A 17 7.02 -15.81 23.29
C SER A 17 8.51 -15.84 22.94
N THR A 18 8.97 -16.86 22.19
CA THR A 18 10.35 -16.92 21.69
C THR A 18 10.63 -15.73 20.78
N TYR A 19 11.75 -15.05 21.05
CA TYR A 19 12.20 -13.90 20.27
C TYR A 19 13.18 -14.34 19.18
N THR A 20 12.81 -14.13 17.92
CA THR A 20 13.65 -14.36 16.74
C THR A 20 13.97 -13.04 16.09
N ARG A 21 15.27 -12.74 15.95
CA ARG A 21 15.73 -11.52 15.30
C ARG A 21 15.40 -11.54 13.81
N GLY A 22 14.81 -10.46 13.31
CA GLY A 22 14.56 -10.23 11.90
C GLY A 22 15.83 -9.81 11.16
N SER A 23 15.74 -9.78 9.83
CA SER A 23 16.84 -9.32 8.97
C SER A 23 16.50 -7.95 8.36
N PRO A 24 17.44 -6.99 8.35
CA PRO A 24 17.28 -5.75 7.58
C PRO A 24 17.22 -6.01 6.07
N GLU A 25 17.56 -7.23 5.60
CA GLU A 25 17.44 -7.60 4.19
C GLU A 25 16.01 -7.95 3.77
N LEU A 26 15.09 -8.05 4.74
CA LEU A 26 13.69 -8.35 4.50
C LEU A 26 12.88 -7.06 4.32
N MET A 27 12.59 -6.71 3.07
CA MET A 27 11.83 -5.52 2.70
C MET A 27 10.34 -5.82 2.53
N GLY A 28 9.52 -4.79 2.70
CA GLY A 28 8.11 -4.84 2.33
C GLY A 28 7.89 -4.52 0.85
N ASP A 29 7.05 -5.29 0.18
CA ASP A 29 6.79 -5.16 -1.25
C ASP A 29 5.33 -5.43 -1.63
N ILE A 30 4.94 -4.98 -2.83
CA ILE A 30 3.78 -5.46 -3.57
C ILE A 30 4.25 -5.90 -4.95
N VAL A 31 3.89 -7.11 -5.38
CA VAL A 31 4.36 -7.62 -6.69
C VAL A 31 3.22 -7.86 -7.68
N SER A 32 1.99 -7.50 -7.33
CA SER A 32 0.80 -7.64 -8.19
C SER A 32 -0.26 -6.58 -7.86
N TYR A 33 -1.24 -6.44 -8.76
CA TYR A 33 -2.35 -5.50 -8.59
C TYR A 33 -3.40 -5.94 -7.57
N ASP A 34 -3.21 -7.03 -6.82
CA ASP A 34 -4.00 -7.32 -5.62
C ASP A 34 -3.60 -6.44 -4.43
N LEU A 35 -2.49 -5.70 -4.54
CA LEU A 35 -1.97 -4.81 -3.50
C LEU A 35 -1.70 -5.52 -2.18
N THR A 36 -1.46 -6.83 -2.22
CA THR A 36 -1.15 -7.63 -1.03
C THR A 36 0.31 -7.41 -0.63
N PHE A 37 0.53 -6.97 0.61
CA PHE A 37 1.85 -6.87 1.19
C PHE A 37 2.57 -8.24 1.19
N ARG A 38 3.84 -8.24 0.80
CA ARG A 38 4.72 -9.41 0.85
C ARG A 38 6.09 -8.99 1.39
N TRP A 39 6.75 -9.93 2.06
CA TRP A 39 8.16 -9.78 2.40
C TRP A 39 9.01 -10.21 1.20
N ARG A 40 9.99 -9.38 0.81
CA ARG A 40 11.00 -9.67 -0.21
C ARG A 40 12.38 -9.66 0.43
N LEU A 41 13.11 -10.76 0.31
CA LEU A 41 14.53 -10.80 0.64
C LEU A 41 15.31 -10.15 -0.51
N GLU A 42 16.21 -9.22 -0.19
CA GLU A 42 17.16 -8.67 -1.15
C GLU A 42 18.59 -9.01 -0.71
N ASP A 43 19.23 -9.92 -1.44
CA ASP A 43 20.59 -10.34 -1.18
C ASP A 43 21.58 -9.19 -1.45
N HIS A 44 22.65 -9.09 -0.65
CA HIS A 44 23.74 -8.13 -0.82
C HIS A 44 23.35 -6.65 -0.66
N LEU A 45 22.39 -6.35 0.21
CA LEU A 45 22.06 -4.97 0.54
C LEU A 45 23.22 -4.22 1.18
N ASN A 46 23.42 -2.99 0.73
CA ASN A 46 24.18 -2.03 1.51
C ASN A 46 23.31 -1.60 2.70
N VAL A 47 23.58 -2.20 3.86
CA VAL A 47 22.79 -2.06 5.08
C VAL A 47 22.69 -0.59 5.55
N THR A 48 23.56 0.31 5.10
CA THR A 48 23.54 1.72 5.53
C THR A 48 22.38 2.56 4.98
N ASN A 49 21.69 2.13 3.92
CA ASN A 49 20.50 2.82 3.40
C ASN A 49 19.56 1.81 2.71
N VAL A 50 18.71 1.17 3.51
CA VAL A 50 17.81 0.12 3.03
C VAL A 50 16.45 0.73 2.71
N LYS A 51 16.22 1.09 1.45
CA LYS A 51 14.90 1.53 0.99
C LYS A 51 13.94 0.34 0.91
N THR A 52 12.72 0.52 1.40
CA THR A 52 11.66 -0.49 1.31
C THR A 52 10.49 0.02 0.48
N PRO A 53 10.02 -0.74 -0.53
CA PRO A 53 8.91 -0.29 -1.35
C PRO A 53 7.62 -0.01 -0.56
N VAL A 54 7.30 -0.89 0.39
CA VAL A 54 6.05 -0.86 1.15
C VAL A 54 6.32 -0.96 2.64
N LEU A 55 5.51 -0.26 3.43
CA LEU A 55 5.49 -0.36 4.89
C LEU A 55 4.93 -1.72 5.30
N SER A 56 5.58 -2.37 6.26
CA SER A 56 4.99 -3.53 6.95
C SER A 56 3.70 -3.18 7.69
N GLY A 57 3.52 -1.90 8.04
CA GLY A 57 2.38 -1.38 8.80
C GLY A 57 2.47 -1.61 10.31
N ALA A 58 3.38 -2.47 10.78
CA ALA A 58 3.52 -2.82 12.19
C ALA A 58 4.07 -1.66 13.04
N ALA A 59 5.11 -0.98 12.55
CA ALA A 59 5.71 0.17 13.20
C ALA A 59 6.43 1.05 12.18
N PHE A 60 6.38 2.36 12.38
CA PHE A 60 7.20 3.33 11.65
C PHE A 60 7.32 4.62 12.48
N ALA A 61 8.32 5.42 12.17
CA ALA A 61 8.52 6.76 12.70
C ALA A 61 8.40 7.79 11.57
N VAL A 62 7.79 8.93 11.89
CA VAL A 62 7.65 10.06 10.98
C VAL A 62 7.57 11.34 11.80
N LYS A 63 8.12 12.43 11.26
CA LYS A 63 7.92 13.75 11.88
C LYS A 63 6.44 14.14 11.83
N LYS A 64 5.90 14.56 12.98
CA LYS A 64 4.48 14.94 13.16
C LYS A 64 4.00 15.92 12.08
N GLU A 65 4.72 17.01 11.89
CA GLU A 65 4.29 18.06 10.96
C GLU A 65 4.24 17.56 9.50
N PRO A 66 5.29 16.91 8.93
CA PRO A 66 5.18 16.24 7.64
C PRO A 66 4.04 15.22 7.56
N PHE A 67 3.79 14.40 8.58
CA PHE A 67 2.69 13.42 8.56
C PHE A 67 1.33 14.07 8.33
N PHE A 68 1.01 15.13 9.09
CA PHE A 68 -0.25 15.84 8.92
C PHE A 68 -0.29 16.68 7.63
N ARG A 69 0.83 17.31 7.25
CA ARG A 69 0.92 18.07 5.99
C ARG A 69 0.70 17.19 4.77
N PHE A 70 1.16 15.95 4.81
CA PHE A 70 0.94 14.98 3.74
C PHE A 70 -0.44 14.33 3.83
N GLY A 71 -1.27 14.66 4.82
CA GLY A 71 -2.68 14.26 4.88
C GLY A 71 -3.01 13.10 5.83
N ALA A 72 -2.12 12.75 6.76
CA ALA A 72 -2.30 11.68 7.76
C ALA A 72 -2.75 10.35 7.12
N PHE A 73 -3.51 9.49 7.81
CA PHE A 73 -4.17 8.34 7.16
C PHE A 73 -5.46 8.77 6.44
N ASP A 74 -5.90 7.98 5.47
CA ASP A 74 -7.20 8.19 4.82
C ASP A 74 -8.35 7.93 5.82
N PRO A 75 -9.13 8.96 6.21
CA PRO A 75 -10.20 8.80 7.19
C PRO A 75 -11.39 7.98 6.68
N GLY A 76 -11.47 7.69 5.38
CA GLY A 76 -12.52 6.83 4.81
C GLY A 76 -12.20 5.34 4.82
N MET A 77 -11.00 4.95 5.28
CA MET A 77 -10.64 3.56 5.50
C MET A 77 -11.20 3.05 6.82
N ASP A 78 -11.64 1.79 6.82
CA ASP A 78 -12.23 1.14 7.98
C ASP A 78 -11.21 0.17 8.60
N ILE A 79 -10.97 0.31 9.91
CA ILE A 79 -10.31 -0.67 10.81
C ILE A 79 -8.89 -1.10 10.41
N TRP A 80 -8.75 -1.92 9.36
CA TRP A 80 -7.48 -2.55 8.99
C TRP A 80 -7.44 -2.96 7.51
N GLY A 81 -6.26 -2.78 6.90
CA GLY A 81 -5.91 -3.25 5.58
C GLY A 81 -5.86 -2.11 4.56
N GLY A 82 -4.76 -2.02 3.81
CA GLY A 82 -4.56 -1.06 2.73
C GLY A 82 -3.95 0.28 3.14
N GLU A 83 -3.97 0.62 4.43
CA GLU A 83 -3.41 1.88 4.95
C GLU A 83 -1.89 1.96 4.78
N ASN A 84 -1.21 0.82 4.94
CA ASN A 84 0.22 0.70 4.71
C ASN A 84 0.56 0.89 3.22
N ILE A 85 -0.26 0.37 2.32
CA ILE A 85 -0.09 0.52 0.86
C ILE A 85 -0.30 1.98 0.44
N GLU A 86 -1.39 2.60 0.90
CA GLU A 86 -1.72 4.00 0.56
C GLU A 86 -0.63 4.96 1.02
N LEU A 87 -0.16 4.80 2.26
CA LEU A 87 0.90 5.64 2.81
C LEU A 87 2.23 5.42 2.07
N SER A 88 2.52 4.19 1.62
CA SER A 88 3.69 3.89 0.81
C SER A 88 3.64 4.52 -0.58
N PHE A 89 2.49 4.46 -1.26
CA PHE A 89 2.30 5.16 -2.53
C PHE A 89 2.50 6.65 -2.36
N ARG A 90 1.95 7.23 -1.29
CA ARG A 90 2.10 8.65 -0.97
C ARG A 90 3.55 9.04 -0.73
N ALA A 91 4.31 8.23 0.01
CA ALA A 91 5.73 8.46 0.20
C ALA A 91 6.47 8.51 -1.14
N TRP A 92 6.37 7.48 -1.96
CA TRP A 92 7.17 7.38 -3.20
C TRP A 92 6.71 8.32 -4.32
N LEU A 93 5.40 8.56 -4.45
CA LEU A 93 4.86 9.31 -5.57
C LEU A 93 4.78 10.81 -5.30
N CYS A 94 4.85 11.25 -4.04
CA CYS A 94 4.80 12.66 -3.65
C CYS A 94 6.16 13.21 -3.17
N GLY A 95 7.27 12.59 -3.58
CA GLY A 95 8.64 13.10 -3.33
C GLY A 95 9.23 12.78 -1.96
N GLY A 96 8.72 11.73 -1.30
CA GLY A 96 9.25 11.17 -0.07
C GLY A 96 10.04 9.87 -0.26
N SER A 97 10.33 9.19 0.85
CA SER A 97 10.96 7.87 0.86
C SER A 97 10.55 7.06 2.08
N ILE A 98 10.81 5.75 2.01
CA ILE A 98 10.61 4.80 3.10
C ILE A 98 11.91 4.01 3.26
N GLU A 99 12.49 4.05 4.46
CA GLU A 99 13.78 3.44 4.76
C GLU A 99 13.69 2.57 6.01
N ILE A 100 14.29 1.38 5.93
CA ILE A 100 14.52 0.51 7.07
C ILE A 100 15.76 1.03 7.79
N VAL A 101 15.66 1.20 9.10
CA VAL A 101 16.77 1.57 10.00
C VAL A 101 17.29 0.26 10.62
N PRO A 102 18.41 -0.30 10.13
CA PRO A 102 18.88 -1.64 10.50
C PRO A 102 19.20 -1.80 11.98
N GLU A 103 19.65 -0.73 12.64
CA GLU A 103 20.01 -0.73 14.05
C GLU A 103 18.79 -0.60 14.97
N SER A 104 17.62 -0.23 14.41
CA SER A 104 16.37 -0.13 15.14
C SER A 104 15.59 -1.43 15.01
N HIS A 105 15.33 -2.11 16.11
CA HIS A 105 14.58 -3.36 16.14
C HIS A 105 13.32 -3.22 17.00
N ILE A 106 12.21 -3.77 16.52
CA ILE A 106 10.96 -3.92 17.29
C ILE A 106 10.48 -5.35 17.17
N GLY A 107 10.31 -6.02 18.32
CA GLY A 107 9.65 -7.32 18.39
C GLY A 107 8.14 -7.21 18.21
N HIS A 108 7.58 -7.99 17.29
CA HIS A 108 6.17 -8.03 16.96
C HIS A 108 5.61 -9.45 17.06
N ILE A 109 4.45 -9.60 17.71
CA ILE A 109 3.70 -10.87 17.74
C ILE A 109 2.85 -10.96 16.48
N PHE A 110 3.25 -11.80 15.54
CA PHE A 110 2.48 -12.07 14.33
C PHE A 110 1.32 -13.00 14.62
N LYS A 111 0.17 -12.42 14.97
CA LYS A 111 -1.03 -13.19 15.32
C LYS A 111 -1.59 -13.95 14.11
N SER A 112 -1.94 -15.21 14.31
CA SER A 112 -2.64 -16.03 13.31
C SER A 112 -4.07 -15.52 13.02
N THR A 113 -4.70 -14.84 13.98
CA THR A 113 -6.06 -14.30 13.84
C THR A 113 -6.21 -12.91 14.45
N HIS A 114 -7.20 -12.15 13.97
CA HIS A 114 -7.53 -10.84 14.53
C HIS A 114 -8.49 -11.03 15.72
N THR A 115 -8.19 -10.41 16.84
CA THR A 115 -8.95 -10.57 18.11
C THR A 115 -10.10 -9.56 18.26
N TYR A 116 -10.19 -8.58 17.37
CA TYR A 116 -11.26 -7.59 17.30
C TYR A 116 -12.23 -7.89 16.16
N THR A 117 -13.42 -7.29 16.24
CA THR A 117 -14.52 -7.53 15.32
C THR A 117 -14.45 -6.62 14.10
N PHE A 118 -14.92 -7.14 12.97
CA PHE A 118 -15.15 -6.37 11.75
C PHE A 118 -16.65 -6.32 11.51
N PRO A 119 -17.34 -5.20 11.78
CA PRO A 119 -18.80 -5.11 11.68
C PRO A 119 -19.35 -5.52 10.31
N ALA A 120 -18.63 -5.18 9.24
CA ALA A 120 -18.96 -5.52 7.87
C ALA A 120 -18.31 -6.84 7.38
N GLY A 121 -17.54 -7.52 8.23
CA GLY A 121 -16.66 -8.64 7.88
C GLY A 121 -15.28 -8.18 7.41
N LYS A 122 -14.23 -8.94 7.80
CA LYS A 122 -12.82 -8.61 7.50
C LYS A 122 -12.59 -8.46 6.00
N TYR A 123 -13.06 -9.42 5.22
CA TYR A 123 -12.86 -9.43 3.77
C TYR A 123 -13.44 -8.20 3.08
N LYS A 124 -14.70 -7.86 3.38
CA LYS A 124 -15.36 -6.65 2.86
C LYS A 124 -14.65 -5.36 3.29
N THR A 125 -14.18 -5.31 4.53
CA THR A 125 -13.43 -4.17 5.08
C THR A 125 -12.15 -3.91 4.27
N VAL A 126 -11.34 -4.96 4.09
CA VAL A 126 -10.08 -4.88 3.33
C VAL A 126 -10.35 -4.53 1.86
N LEU A 127 -11.34 -5.16 1.22
CA LEU A 127 -11.67 -4.86 -0.18
C LEU A 127 -12.14 -3.43 -0.39
N LYS A 128 -12.94 -2.87 0.53
CA LYS A 128 -13.32 -1.46 0.49
C LYS A 128 -12.08 -0.58 0.55
N ASN A 129 -11.18 -0.80 1.52
CA ASN A 129 -9.99 0.02 1.69
C ASN A 129 -9.06 -0.08 0.47
N LEU A 130 -8.80 -1.29 -0.03
CA LEU A 130 -7.98 -1.48 -1.25
C LEU A 130 -8.62 -0.84 -2.48
N LYS A 131 -9.96 -0.88 -2.63
CA LYS A 131 -10.65 -0.15 -3.70
C LYS A 131 -10.45 1.36 -3.58
N ARG A 132 -10.44 1.92 -2.37
CA ARG A 132 -10.10 3.35 -2.16
C ARG A 132 -8.68 3.65 -2.62
N VAL A 133 -7.70 2.81 -2.25
CA VAL A 133 -6.31 2.95 -2.71
C VAL A 133 -6.24 2.93 -4.24
N ALA A 134 -6.85 1.92 -4.86
CA ALA A 134 -6.83 1.75 -6.32
C ALA A 134 -7.44 2.97 -7.03
N LEU A 135 -8.64 3.41 -6.64
CA LEU A 135 -9.30 4.54 -7.31
C LEU A 135 -8.58 5.88 -7.10
N VAL A 136 -7.97 6.10 -5.94
CA VAL A 136 -7.21 7.33 -5.69
C VAL A 136 -5.92 7.35 -6.52
N TRP A 137 -5.15 6.26 -6.52
CA TRP A 137 -3.81 6.24 -7.09
C TRP A 137 -3.76 5.88 -8.57
N PHE A 138 -4.61 4.96 -9.04
CA PHE A 138 -4.60 4.54 -10.46
C PHE A 138 -5.25 5.56 -11.39
N LEU A 139 -6.07 6.47 -10.85
CA LEU A 139 -6.69 7.56 -11.62
C LEU A 139 -5.86 8.86 -11.56
N HIS A 140 -5.05 9.06 -10.53
CA HIS A 140 -4.35 10.33 -10.33
C HIS A 140 -3.28 10.56 -11.41
N ASN A 141 -3.43 11.65 -12.16
CA ASN A 141 -2.54 12.05 -13.26
C ASN A 141 -2.31 10.95 -14.32
N ALA A 142 -3.18 9.94 -14.38
CA ALA A 142 -3.10 8.87 -15.38
C ALA A 142 -3.83 9.30 -16.66
N SER A 143 -3.33 8.87 -17.82
CA SER A 143 -4.14 8.90 -19.04
C SER A 143 -5.32 7.93 -18.88
N HIS A 144 -6.39 8.12 -19.65
CA HIS A 144 -7.53 7.19 -19.62
C HIS A 144 -7.09 5.74 -19.92
N GLU A 145 -6.13 5.55 -20.83
CA GLU A 145 -5.56 4.24 -21.13
C GLU A 145 -4.85 3.62 -19.92
N LYS A 146 -4.01 4.39 -19.21
CA LYS A 146 -3.28 3.93 -18.02
C LYS A 146 -4.21 3.67 -16.84
N ALA A 147 -5.17 4.55 -16.60
CA ALA A 147 -6.21 4.34 -15.61
C ALA A 147 -6.96 3.03 -15.85
N LEU A 148 -7.37 2.79 -17.10
CA LEU A 148 -8.03 1.56 -17.50
C LEU A 148 -7.14 0.34 -17.35
N GLU A 149 -5.87 0.42 -17.75
CA GLU A 149 -4.88 -0.66 -17.57
C GLU A 149 -4.75 -1.06 -16.10
N HIS A 150 -4.43 -0.11 -15.22
CA HIS A 150 -4.20 -0.37 -13.80
C HIS A 150 -5.45 -0.89 -13.08
N LEU A 151 -6.61 -0.24 -13.29
CA LEU A 151 -7.85 -0.67 -12.65
C LEU A 151 -8.34 -2.01 -13.19
N SER A 152 -8.11 -2.32 -14.46
CA SER A 152 -8.49 -3.63 -14.99
C SER A 152 -7.61 -4.73 -14.41
N ASN A 153 -6.31 -4.51 -14.26
CA ASN A 153 -5.43 -5.48 -13.57
C ASN A 153 -5.85 -5.65 -12.10
N PHE A 154 -6.22 -4.57 -11.41
CA PHE A 154 -6.75 -4.62 -10.05
C PHE A 154 -8.03 -5.46 -9.95
N TYR A 155 -9.00 -5.23 -10.84
CA TYR A 155 -10.24 -6.02 -10.85
C TYR A 155 -10.11 -7.43 -11.40
N GLN A 156 -9.02 -7.74 -12.11
CA GLN A 156 -8.68 -9.12 -12.43
C GLN A 156 -8.09 -9.83 -11.22
N ALA A 157 -7.19 -9.17 -10.49
CA ALA A 157 -6.56 -9.73 -9.29
C ALA A 157 -7.52 -9.83 -8.09
N LEU A 158 -8.41 -8.83 -7.93
CA LEU A 158 -9.42 -8.76 -6.87
C LEU A 158 -10.82 -8.44 -7.43
N PRO A 159 -11.47 -9.39 -8.14
CA PRO A 159 -12.75 -9.16 -8.80
C PRO A 159 -13.89 -8.75 -7.86
N GLN A 160 -13.81 -9.14 -6.58
CA GLN A 160 -14.83 -8.85 -5.57
C GLN A 160 -14.79 -7.39 -5.10
N ALA A 161 -13.65 -6.69 -5.26
CA ALA A 161 -13.54 -5.28 -4.88
C ALA A 161 -14.57 -4.41 -5.62
N SER A 162 -14.92 -4.76 -6.87
CA SER A 162 -15.88 -4.01 -7.66
C SER A 162 -17.31 -4.03 -7.11
N LEU A 163 -17.63 -4.96 -6.20
CA LEU A 163 -18.97 -5.08 -5.60
C LEU A 163 -19.21 -4.07 -4.47
N TYR A 164 -18.16 -3.40 -4.00
CA TYR A 164 -18.22 -2.49 -2.88
C TYR A 164 -18.07 -1.04 -3.34
N GLN A 165 -18.74 -0.15 -2.62
CA GLN A 165 -18.60 1.29 -2.79
C GLN A 165 -17.35 1.76 -2.06
N SER A 166 -16.54 2.60 -2.71
CA SER A 166 -15.35 3.21 -2.07
C SER A 166 -15.73 4.25 -1.03
N GLY A 167 -16.94 4.84 -1.13
CA GLY A 167 -17.28 6.08 -0.45
C GLY A 167 -16.64 7.29 -1.13
N ASP A 168 -16.71 8.46 -0.48
CA ASP A 168 -16.15 9.69 -1.01
C ASP A 168 -14.61 9.65 -1.06
N LEU A 169 -14.05 10.13 -2.16
CA LEU A 169 -12.61 10.19 -2.46
C LEU A 169 -12.13 11.63 -2.76
N ALA A 170 -13.03 12.62 -2.75
CA ALA A 170 -12.74 13.99 -3.19
C ALA A 170 -11.55 14.60 -2.43
N GLU A 171 -11.53 14.48 -1.11
CA GLU A 171 -10.46 15.03 -0.27
C GLU A 171 -9.09 14.39 -0.58
N ARG A 172 -9.06 13.06 -0.76
CA ARG A 172 -7.83 12.32 -1.08
C ARG A 172 -7.30 12.69 -2.46
N ARG A 173 -8.17 12.81 -3.46
CA ARG A 173 -7.78 13.24 -4.82
C ARG A 173 -7.28 14.69 -4.84
N LEU A 174 -7.93 15.59 -4.09
CA LEU A 174 -7.48 16.97 -3.96
C LEU A 174 -6.10 17.06 -3.31
N LEU A 175 -5.86 16.28 -2.26
CA LEU A 175 -4.57 16.21 -1.58
C LEU A 175 -3.44 15.80 -2.54
N LEU A 176 -3.64 14.79 -3.39
CA LEU A 176 -2.62 14.37 -4.36
C LEU A 176 -2.27 15.49 -5.36
N LYS A 177 -3.27 16.27 -5.78
CA LYS A 177 -3.06 17.46 -6.63
C LYS A 177 -2.27 18.53 -5.89
N GLN A 178 -2.63 18.84 -4.64
CA GLN A 178 -1.94 19.85 -3.82
C GLN A 178 -0.48 19.49 -3.52
N LEU A 179 -0.19 18.20 -3.34
CA LEU A 179 1.16 17.69 -3.12
C LEU A 179 1.96 17.49 -4.42
N ASN A 180 1.38 17.79 -5.60
CA ASN A 180 1.97 17.55 -6.91
C ASN A 180 2.51 16.13 -7.09
N CYS A 181 1.74 15.13 -6.62
CA CYS A 181 2.17 13.73 -6.71
C CYS A 181 2.21 13.26 -8.17
N SER A 182 3.15 12.36 -8.46
CA SER A 182 3.29 11.69 -9.77
C SER A 182 2.23 10.60 -9.96
N SER A 183 2.03 10.16 -11.21
CA SER A 183 1.14 9.02 -11.50
C SER A 183 1.69 7.71 -10.92
N PHE A 184 0.82 6.71 -10.78
CA PHE A 184 1.20 5.39 -10.30
C PHE A 184 2.26 4.68 -11.15
N ASP A 185 2.40 5.03 -12.44
CA ASP A 185 3.41 4.46 -13.35
C ASP A 185 4.84 4.54 -12.79
N TYR A 186 5.13 5.57 -11.99
CA TYR A 186 6.46 5.78 -11.40
C TYR A 186 6.70 4.96 -10.13
N PHE A 187 5.70 4.27 -9.59
CA PHE A 187 5.81 3.61 -8.29
C PHE A 187 6.91 2.55 -8.28
N PHE A 188 6.87 1.62 -9.23
CA PHE A 188 7.83 0.50 -9.28
C PHE A 188 9.27 0.98 -9.49
N GLU A 189 9.47 1.95 -10.38
CA GLU A 189 10.78 2.57 -10.62
C GLU A 189 11.34 3.23 -9.35
N ARG A 190 10.53 4.05 -8.67
CA ARG A 190 10.99 4.84 -7.50
C ARG A 190 11.20 3.99 -6.25
N SER A 191 10.32 3.03 -6.05
CA SER A 191 10.31 2.17 -4.87
C SER A 191 11.31 1.01 -4.98
N GLY A 192 11.68 0.62 -6.20
CA GLY A 192 12.46 -0.60 -6.47
C GLY A 192 11.64 -1.89 -6.37
N SER A 193 10.31 -1.78 -6.27
CA SER A 193 9.37 -2.91 -6.33
C SER A 193 9.40 -3.58 -7.71
N ARG A 194 9.20 -4.90 -7.75
CA ARG A 194 9.22 -5.70 -8.99
C ARG A 194 7.85 -6.28 -9.27
N LEU A 195 7.10 -5.63 -10.16
CA LEU A 195 5.81 -6.14 -10.65
C LEU A 195 6.01 -7.45 -11.42
N ILE A 196 5.32 -8.51 -11.01
CA ILE A 196 5.33 -9.78 -11.77
C ILE A 196 4.57 -9.62 -13.08
N GLN A 197 4.89 -10.48 -14.05
CA GLN A 197 4.16 -10.54 -15.30
C GLN A 197 2.67 -10.79 -15.05
N GLN A 198 1.83 -9.87 -15.54
CA GLN A 198 0.38 -10.00 -15.45
C GLN A 198 -0.14 -10.88 -16.59
N SER A 199 -1.17 -11.68 -16.30
CA SER A 199 -1.94 -12.33 -17.36
C SER A 199 -2.72 -11.29 -18.17
N PRO A 200 -3.12 -11.62 -19.42
CA PRO A 200 -4.02 -10.77 -20.18
C PRO A 200 -5.32 -10.49 -19.42
N VAL A 201 -5.66 -9.20 -19.32
CA VAL A 201 -6.88 -8.72 -18.69
C VAL A 201 -8.11 -9.26 -19.41
N ASP A 202 -9.02 -9.88 -18.66
CA ASP A 202 -10.29 -10.34 -19.20
C ASP A 202 -11.30 -9.19 -19.41
N ALA A 203 -12.29 -9.43 -20.28
CA ALA A 203 -13.28 -8.42 -20.63
C ALA A 203 -14.17 -8.01 -19.44
N GLN A 204 -14.33 -8.85 -18.41
CA GLN A 204 -15.14 -8.53 -17.25
C GLN A 204 -14.42 -7.54 -16.33
N ALA A 205 -13.13 -7.76 -16.07
CA ALA A 205 -12.28 -6.84 -15.33
C ALA A 205 -12.21 -5.47 -16.01
N ARG A 206 -12.06 -5.44 -17.35
CA ARG A 206 -12.09 -4.19 -18.13
C ARG A 206 -13.41 -3.44 -18.01
N ARG A 207 -14.55 -4.13 -18.06
CA ARG A 207 -15.88 -3.51 -17.87
C ARG A 207 -16.05 -2.91 -16.48
N LYS A 208 -15.58 -3.62 -15.44
CA LYS A 208 -15.62 -3.12 -14.05
C LYS A 208 -14.77 -1.86 -13.89
N ALA A 209 -13.58 -1.84 -14.50
CA ALA A 209 -12.70 -0.68 -14.48
C ALA A 209 -13.33 0.54 -15.17
N LEU A 210 -13.90 0.37 -16.37
CA LEU A 210 -14.59 1.45 -17.08
C LEU A 210 -15.73 2.05 -16.24
N PHE A 211 -16.55 1.21 -15.63
CA PHE A 211 -17.66 1.68 -14.77
C PHE A 211 -17.18 2.59 -13.63
N ASP A 212 -16.10 2.22 -12.93
CA ASP A 212 -15.58 3.05 -11.84
C ASP A 212 -14.79 4.27 -12.33
N ILE A 213 -14.17 4.23 -13.51
CA ILE A 213 -13.54 5.42 -14.13
C ILE A 213 -14.62 6.47 -14.41
N ASP A 214 -15.68 6.07 -15.10
CA ASP A 214 -16.78 6.94 -15.51
C ASP A 214 -17.58 7.49 -14.29
N ALA A 215 -17.58 6.76 -13.17
CA ALA A 215 -18.25 7.18 -11.94
C ALA A 215 -17.44 8.16 -11.09
N VAL A 216 -16.13 8.27 -11.34
CA VAL A 216 -15.20 9.08 -10.54
C VAL A 216 -14.77 10.36 -11.29
N ASP A 217 -14.93 10.44 -12.60
CA ASP A 217 -14.79 11.68 -13.39
C ASP A 217 -15.91 12.68 -13.10
#